data_AF-A0A7J8HPP8-F1
#
_entry.id   AF-A0A7J8HPP8-F1
#
_cell.length_a   1.000
_cell.length_b   1.000
_cell.length_c   1.000
_cell.angle_alpha   90.00
_cell.angle_beta   90.00
_cell.angle_gamma   90.00
#
_symmetry.space_group_name_H-M   'P 1'
#
loop_
_entity.id
_entity.type
_entity.pdbx_description
1 polymer ?
#
loop_
_entity_poly.entity_id
_entity_poly.type
_entity_poly.pdbx_seq_one_letter_code
_entity_poly.pdbx_strand_id
1 'polypeptide(L)' 'MAVTACQGLGFVVSVIGIAGIIAATCMDQWSTQDLYNNPVTAVFNYQGLWRSCVRESSGFTECRGYYTLLGLPVY' A
#
# COMPACT_ATOMS: atom_id res chain seq x y z
N MET A 1 39.39 -2.01 13.70
CA MET A 1 38.66 -0.72 13.50
C MET A 1 37.74 -0.71 12.28
N ALA A 2 38.08 -1.34 11.15
CA ALA A 2 37.22 -1.33 9.95
C ALA A 2 35.96 -2.23 10.04
N VAL A 3 36.07 -3.39 10.66
CA VAL A 3 34.96 -4.38 10.78
C VAL A 3 33.78 -3.86 11.62
N THR A 4 34.07 -3.22 12.75
CA THR A 4 33.05 -2.63 13.64
C THR A 4 32.31 -1.48 12.96
N ALA A 5 33.00 -0.67 12.15
CA ALA A 5 32.38 0.40 11.37
C ALA A 5 31.42 -0.15 10.30
N CYS A 6 31.84 -1.19 9.56
CA CYS A 6 30.99 -1.81 8.54
C CYS A 6 29.73 -2.46 9.15
N GLN A 7 29.87 -3.14 10.30
CA GLN A 7 28.74 -3.75 11.01
C GLN A 7 27.75 -2.70 11.53
N GLY A 8 28.24 -1.57 12.07
CA GLY A 8 27.40 -0.46 12.51
C GLY A 8 26.61 0.16 11.35
N LEU A 9 27.27 0.42 10.21
CA LEU A 9 26.60 0.94 9.02
C LEU A 9 25.54 -0.03 8.49
N GLY A 10 25.84 -1.33 8.42
CA GLY A 10 24.89 -2.36 8.03
C GLY A 10 23.66 -2.42 8.95
N PHE A 11 23.86 -2.26 10.26
CA PHE A 11 22.77 -2.22 11.23
C PHE A 11 21.86 -1.01 11.01
N VAL A 12 22.43 0.19 10.83
CA VAL A 12 21.63 1.40 10.57
C VAL A 12 20.84 1.28 9.27
N VAL A 13 21.47 0.80 8.19
CA VAL A 13 20.79 0.59 6.90
C VAL A 13 19.67 -0.44 7.03
N SER A 14 19.88 -1.53 7.77
CA SER A 14 18.86 -2.54 8.02
C SER A 14 17.64 -1.98 8.77
N VAL A 15 17.86 -1.17 9.81
CA VAL A 15 16.77 -0.53 10.57
C VAL A 15 15.95 0.41 9.68
N ILE A 16 16.61 1.20 8.82
CA ILE A 16 15.91 2.07 7.86
C ILE A 16 15.10 1.24 6.86
N GLY A 17 15.66 0.13 6.36
CA GLY A 17 14.96 -0.78 5.46
C GLY A 17 13.69 -1.36 6.07
N ILE A 18 13.76 -1.81 7.33
CA ILE A 18 12.59 -2.33 8.05
C ILE A 18 11.53 -1.23 8.24
N ALA A 19 11.94 -0.02 8.63
CA ALA A 19 11.01 1.10 8.75
C ALA A 19 10.31 1.43 7.41
N GLY A 20 11.04 1.36 6.29
CA GLY A 20 10.48 1.55 4.95
C GLY A 20 9.48 0.46 4.56
N ILE A 21 9.78 -0.80 4.87
CA ILE A 21 8.86 -1.92 4.61
C ILE A 21 7.57 -1.75 5.42
N ILE A 22 7.67 -1.41 6.70
CA ILE A 22 6.49 -1.19 7.55
C ILE A 22 5.63 -0.06 6.98
N ALA A 23 6.25 1.07 6.60
CA ALA A 23 5.55 2.18 5.97
C ALA A 23 4.87 1.78 4.66
N ALA A 24 5.55 1.02 3.81
CA ALA A 24 4.99 0.50 2.56
C ALA A 24 3.82 -0.46 2.82
N THR A 25 3.91 -1.34 3.83
CA THR A 25 2.83 -2.25 4.24
C THR A 25 1.60 -1.49 4.76
N CYS A 26 1.79 -0.36 5.43
CA CYS A 26 0.68 0.49 5.88
C CYS A 26 0.07 1.35 4.75
N MET A 27 0.77 1.51 3.62
CA MET A 27 0.27 2.27 2.49
C MET A 27 -0.77 1.49 1.69
N ASP A 28 -1.79 2.20 1.21
CA ASP A 28 -2.92 1.62 0.50
C ASP A 28 -2.78 1.67 -1.04
N GLN A 29 -1.62 2.09 -1.53
CA GLN A 29 -1.34 2.35 -2.95
C GLN A 29 -0.55 1.21 -3.63
N TRP A 30 -0.82 -0.04 -3.26
CA TRP A 30 -0.13 -1.20 -3.83
C TRP A 30 -0.57 -1.51 -5.25
N SER A 31 -1.84 -1.29 -5.57
CA SER A 31 -2.38 -1.42 -6.92
C SER A 31 -3.42 -0.33 -7.18
N THR A 32 -3.23 0.40 -8.28
CA THR A 32 -4.18 1.41 -8.74
C THR A 32 -4.94 0.86 -9.94
N GLN A 33 -6.27 0.82 -9.86
CA GLN A 33 -7.13 0.49 -11.00
C GLN A 33 -7.94 1.73 -11.39
N ASP A 34 -7.60 2.30 -12.53
CA ASP A 34 -8.30 3.43 -13.12
C ASP A 34 -9.45 2.91 -14.00
N LEU A 35 -10.65 2.77 -13.43
CA LEU A 35 -11.85 2.46 -14.20
C LEU A 35 -12.39 3.73 -14.87
N TYR A 36 -11.64 4.23 -15.87
CA TYR A 36 -12.03 5.43 -16.63
C TYR A 36 -13.14 5.15 -17.66
N ASN A 37 -13.34 3.89 -18.05
CA ASN A 37 -14.21 3.51 -19.19
C ASN A 37 -15.59 2.94 -18.79
N ASN A 38 -16.11 3.29 -17.61
CA ASN A 38 -17.49 2.97 -17.23
C ASN A 38 -18.30 4.25 -17.00
N PRO A 39 -19.23 4.64 -17.91
CA PRO A 39 -19.89 5.94 -17.89
C PRO A 39 -20.81 6.18 -16.67
N VAL A 40 -21.06 5.17 -15.84
CA VAL A 40 -21.92 5.26 -14.64
C VAL A 40 -21.09 5.40 -13.34
N THR A 41 -19.79 5.07 -13.35
CA THR A 41 -18.93 5.08 -12.16
C THR A 41 -17.46 5.34 -12.54
N ALA A 42 -17.10 6.58 -12.88
CA ALA A 42 -15.69 6.95 -12.95
C ALA A 42 -15.14 7.00 -11.51
N VAL A 43 -14.54 5.88 -11.07
CA VAL A 43 -13.99 5.68 -9.73
C VAL A 43 -12.51 5.33 -9.79
N PHE A 44 -11.70 6.03 -9.01
CA PHE A 44 -10.30 5.68 -8.79
C PHE A 44 -10.23 4.67 -7.65
N ASN A 45 -9.87 3.42 -7.97
CA ASN A 45 -9.74 2.35 -6.98
C ASN A 45 -8.26 2.24 -6.57
N TYR A 46 -7.98 2.49 -5.30
CA TYR A 46 -6.69 2.23 -4.66
C TYR A 46 -6.82 0.97 -3.83
N GLN A 47 -6.10 -0.08 -4.21
CA GLN A 47 -6.06 -1.33 -3.48
C GLN A 47 -4.77 -1.39 -2.67
N GLY A 48 -4.92 -1.34 -1.36
CA GLY A 48 -3.87 -1.58 -0.39
C GLY A 48 -3.79 -3.06 -0.02
N LEU A 49 -2.82 -3.39 0.83
CA LEU A 49 -2.71 -4.75 1.34
C LEU A 49 -3.82 -5.08 2.36
N TRP A 50 -4.25 -4.10 3.16
CA TRP A 50 -5.19 -4.28 4.28
C TRP A 50 -6.57 -3.66 4.04
N ARG A 51 -6.69 -2.76 3.07
CA ARG A 51 -7.92 -2.05 2.74
C ARG A 51 -7.94 -1.65 1.27
N SER A 52 -9.13 -1.52 0.71
CA SER A 52 -9.35 -0.85 -0.57
C SER A 52 -10.03 0.49 -0.34
N CYS A 53 -9.62 1.51 -1.06
CA CYS A 53 -10.21 2.84 -1.05
C CYS A 53 -10.68 3.21 -2.44
N VAL A 54 -11.95 3.60 -2.56
CA VAL A 54 -12.54 4.15 -3.78
C VAL A 54 -12.67 5.66 -3.64
N ARG A 55 -12.22 6.41 -4.65
CA ARG A 55 -12.58 7.83 -4.82
C ARG A 55 -13.62 7.91 -5.92
N GLU A 56 -14.82 8.35 -5.56
CA GLU A 56 -15.88 8.64 -6.52
C GLU A 56 -15.70 10.04 -7.12
N SER A 57 -16.16 10.25 -8.35
CA SER A 57 -16.13 11.57 -9.01
C SER A 57 -16.94 12.65 -8.27
N SER A 58 -17.85 12.25 -7.38
CA SER A 58 -18.57 13.12 -6.43
C SER A 58 -17.67 13.70 -5.32
N GLY A 59 -16.40 13.26 -5.23
CA GLY A 59 -15.44 13.64 -4.22
C GLY A 59 -15.55 12.82 -2.92
N PHE A 60 -16.49 11.89 -2.84
CA PHE A 60 -16.61 11.01 -1.68
C PHE A 60 -15.56 9.90 -1.72
N THR A 61 -15.10 9.52 -0.53
CA THR A 61 -14.06 8.52 -0.36
C THR A 61 -14.52 7.47 0.61
N GLU A 62 -14.64 6.26 0.10
CA GLU A 62 -14.98 5.10 0.91
C GLU A 62 -13.78 4.18 0.98
N CYS A 63 -13.25 4.00 2.19
CA CYS A 63 -12.21 3.03 2.47
C CYS A 63 -12.82 1.85 3.23
N ARG A 64 -12.69 0.64 2.66
CA ARG A 64 -13.20 -0.60 3.23
C ARG A 64 -12.03 -1.52 3.56
N GLY A 65 -11.91 -1.90 4.83
CA GLY A 65 -10.92 -2.89 5.26
C GLY A 65 -11.24 -4.29 4.72
N TYR A 66 -10.20 -5.07 4.42
CA TYR A 66 -10.36 -6.50 4.16
C TYR A 66 -10.56 -7.22 5.50
N TYR A 67 -11.79 -7.60 5.81
CA TYR A 67 -12.12 -8.31 7.05
C TYR A 67 -11.78 -9.81 7.01
N THR A 68 -11.41 -10.33 5.84
CA THR A 68 -11.03 -11.73 5.61
C THR A 68 -9.77 -11.80 4.74
N LEU A 69 -8.86 -12.74 5.05
CA LEU A 69 -7.72 -13.07 4.16
C LEU A 69 -8.18 -13.52 2.76
N LEU A 70 -9.43 -13.98 2.64
CA LEU A 70 -10.08 -14.42 1.40
C LEU A 70 -10.76 -13.29 0.62
N GLY A 71 -10.52 -12.02 1.00
CA GLY A 71 -11.08 -10.84 0.33
C GLY A 71 -10.13 -10.18 -0.69
N LEU A 72 -8.87 -10.61 -0.74
CA LEU A 72 -7.98 -10.22 -1.84
C LEU A 72 -8.46 -10.91 -3.12
N PRO A 73 -8.61 -10.20 -4.25
CA PRO A 73 -8.88 -10.83 -5.53
C PRO A 73 -7.74 -11.82 -5.81
N VAL A 74 -8.03 -13.11 -5.66
CA VAL A 74 -7.22 -14.18 -6.26
C VAL A 74 -7.43 -14.02 -7.75
N TYR A 75 -6.37 -13.66 -8.46
CA TYR A 75 -6.35 -13.53 -9.91
C TYR A 75 -7.00 -14.74 -10.59
#